data_AF-A0AAU6ARV6-F1
#
_entry.id   AF-A0AAU6ARV6-F1
#
_cell.length_a   1.000
_cell.length_b   1.000
_cell.length_c   1.000
_cell.angle_alpha   90.00
_cell.angle_beta   90.00
_cell.angle_gamma   90.00
#
_symmetry.space_group_name_H-M   'P 1'
#
loop_
_entity.id
_entity.type
_entity.pdbx_description
1 polymer ?
#
loop_
_entity_poly.entity_id
_entity_poly.type
_entity_poly.pdbx_seq_one_letter_code
_entity_poly.pdbx_strand_id
1 'polypeptide(L)'
;MTDPRRAIPRTDALLTDPRVAKAAETLGRELVKRVVSEAQRRARAGEIAPAQVLDEVVAKLPGRASSLRPVVNATGVVVHTNLGRAPLSQAALDAVVAAGGSTDVEFDLTDGSRARRGRGALEALAAAVPAAGGVHVVNNNAAALLLCALALAPGREIVVSRGELVEIGDGFRIPELLASAGARLREVGTTNRTRLADYAAAIGPETGFVLKVHPSNYRVTGFTAEASVAELARLDVPLVVDIGSGLLSPHPLLPDEPDAATVLRDGADLVTASGDKLLGGPQAGLLLGKAELVDRLRRHPSARAMRVDKLTWAALEATVRGPLPPVRTALEADAATLRQRAEAICEALRRAGVEAEPVDSVAAVGGGGAPGVELAGAAVSLPARYAAALRLGEPAVVGRVVRDRCLLDLRTVAPGQDPLLTDAVRRCG
;
A
#
# COMPACT_ATOMS: atom_id res chain seq x y z
N MET A 1 56.70 20.24 6.75
CA MET A 1 55.23 20.31 6.67
C MET A 1 54.64 19.32 7.65
N THR A 2 53.80 19.78 8.58
CA THR A 2 53.05 18.93 9.52
C THR A 2 52.07 18.05 8.75
N ASP A 3 52.03 16.75 9.06
CA ASP A 3 51.09 15.80 8.46
C ASP A 3 49.64 16.29 8.71
N PRO A 4 48.87 16.66 7.66
CA PRO A 4 47.53 17.20 7.81
C PRO A 4 46.57 16.22 8.50
N ARG A 5 46.88 14.91 8.51
CA ARG A 5 46.09 13.90 9.22
C ARG A 5 46.09 14.10 10.74
N ARG A 6 47.08 14.80 11.30
CA ARG A 6 47.12 15.15 12.73
C ARG A 6 46.08 16.20 13.14
N ALA A 7 45.55 16.95 12.18
CA ALA A 7 44.52 17.96 12.41
C ALA A 7 43.09 17.38 12.35
N ILE A 8 42.91 16.09 12.04
CA ILE A 8 41.60 15.45 11.99
C ILE A 8 41.03 15.38 13.42
N PRO A 9 39.84 15.97 13.69
CA PRO A 9 39.24 15.92 15.02
C PRO A 9 39.04 14.48 15.50
N ARG A 10 39.32 14.23 16.78
CA ARG A 10 39.08 12.91 17.40
C ARG A 10 37.58 12.64 17.47
N THR A 11 37.21 11.36 17.42
CA THR A 11 35.80 10.92 17.48
C THR A 11 35.10 11.46 18.73
N ASP A 12 35.75 11.42 19.89
CA ASP A 12 35.15 11.93 21.13
C ASP A 12 34.85 13.44 21.05
N ALA A 13 35.74 14.23 20.45
CA ALA A 13 35.52 15.67 20.26
C ALA A 13 34.34 15.96 19.32
N LEU A 14 34.20 15.17 18.24
CA LEU A 14 33.06 15.27 17.32
C LEU A 14 31.76 14.85 18.00
N LEU A 15 31.78 13.80 18.82
CA LEU A 15 30.60 13.32 19.55
C LEU A 15 30.15 14.29 20.66
N THR A 16 31.02 15.16 21.15
CA THR A 16 30.67 16.22 22.12
C THR A 16 30.13 17.50 21.48
N ASP A 17 30.21 17.66 20.15
CA ASP A 17 29.57 18.81 19.48
C ASP A 17 28.04 18.74 19.73
N PRO A 18 27.38 19.84 20.17
CA PRO A 18 25.97 19.82 20.52
C PRO A 18 25.04 19.28 19.42
N ARG A 19 25.36 19.52 18.14
CA ARG A 19 24.57 19.05 16.99
C ARG A 19 24.68 17.53 16.85
N VAL A 20 25.88 16.99 17.05
CA VAL A 20 26.18 15.56 16.95
C VAL A 20 25.68 14.80 18.18
N ALA A 21 25.80 15.40 19.38
CA ALA A 21 25.29 14.85 20.62
C ALA A 21 23.77 14.70 20.60
N LYS A 22 23.05 15.74 20.18
CA LYS A 22 21.58 15.70 19.98
C LYS A 22 21.16 14.64 18.97
N ALA A 23 21.94 14.48 17.90
CA ALA A 23 21.69 13.41 16.93
C ALA A 23 21.94 12.02 17.53
N ALA A 24 22.92 11.87 18.43
CA ALA A 24 23.19 10.59 19.09
C ALA A 24 22.06 10.17 20.05
N GLU A 25 21.40 11.13 20.69
CA GLU A 25 20.22 10.88 21.54
C GLU A 25 19.02 10.36 20.73
N THR A 26 18.81 10.92 19.53
CA THR A 26 17.63 10.62 18.70
C THR A 26 17.84 9.46 17.71
N LEU A 27 19.03 9.35 17.13
CA LEU A 27 19.38 8.35 16.10
C LEU A 27 20.14 7.15 16.66
N GLY A 28 20.62 7.25 17.90
CA GLY A 28 21.48 6.26 18.54
C GLY A 28 22.97 6.49 18.24
N ARG A 29 23.81 6.29 19.25
CA ARG A 29 25.26 6.53 19.23
C ARG A 29 25.99 5.79 18.11
N GLU A 30 25.63 4.54 17.83
CA GLU A 30 26.32 3.72 16.82
C GLU A 30 26.06 4.19 15.39
N LEU A 31 24.86 4.70 15.09
CA LEU A 31 24.59 5.30 13.79
C LEU A 31 25.44 6.56 13.60
N VAL A 32 25.46 7.44 14.60
CA VAL A 32 26.24 8.68 14.58
C VAL A 32 27.74 8.39 14.45
N LYS A 33 28.26 7.41 15.20
CA LYS A 33 29.67 7.00 15.10
C LYS A 33 30.06 6.51 13.71
N ARG A 34 29.17 5.81 12.99
CA ARG A 34 29.44 5.39 11.60
C ARG A 34 29.61 6.60 10.68
N VAL A 35 28.74 7.60 10.80
CA VAL A 35 28.84 8.86 10.03
C VAL A 35 30.14 9.60 10.37
N VAL A 36 30.49 9.70 11.65
CA VAL A 36 31.77 10.29 12.11
C VAL A 36 32.97 9.55 11.52
N SER A 37 32.97 8.23 11.60
CA SER A 37 34.08 7.40 11.11
C SER A 37 34.25 7.53 9.60
N GLU A 38 33.15 7.63 8.86
CA GLU A 38 33.18 7.83 7.41
C GLU A 38 33.73 9.21 7.03
N ALA A 39 33.30 10.28 7.70
CA ALA A 39 33.86 11.62 7.47
C ALA A 39 35.36 11.68 7.79
N GLN A 40 35.79 11.08 8.91
CA GLN A 40 37.21 10.97 9.25
C GLN A 40 38.00 10.13 8.23
N ARG A 41 37.43 9.06 7.69
CA ARG A 41 38.04 8.23 6.63
C ARG A 41 38.28 9.04 5.37
N ARG A 42 37.28 9.81 4.93
CA ARG A 42 37.39 10.72 3.77
C ARG A 42 38.47 11.79 3.98
N ALA A 43 38.57 12.35 5.19
CA ALA A 43 39.65 13.28 5.53
C ALA A 43 41.04 12.61 5.50
N ARG A 44 41.17 11.36 5.98
CA ARG A 44 42.42 10.59 5.89
C ARG A 44 42.82 10.27 4.45
N ALA A 45 41.85 10.08 3.57
CA ALA A 45 42.04 9.85 2.14
C ALA A 45 42.33 11.14 1.35
N GLY A 46 42.23 12.32 1.98
CA GLY A 46 42.44 13.61 1.33
C GLY A 46 41.25 14.09 0.50
N GLU A 47 40.09 13.44 0.59
CA GLU A 47 38.87 13.83 -0.13
C GLU A 47 38.22 15.09 0.46
N ILE A 48 38.43 15.35 1.75
CA ILE A 48 37.99 16.56 2.46
C ILE A 48 39.10 17.06 3.38
N ALA A 49 39.12 18.36 3.67
CA ALA A 49 40.08 18.93 4.61
C ALA A 49 39.72 18.55 6.07
N PRO A 50 40.71 18.40 6.98
CA PRO A 50 40.44 18.09 8.39
C PRO A 50 39.46 19.04 9.08
N ALA A 51 39.49 20.33 8.72
CA ALA A 51 38.58 21.34 9.25
C ALA A 51 37.11 21.14 8.83
N GLN A 52 36.86 20.42 7.72
CA GLN A 52 35.52 20.18 7.18
C GLN A 52 34.84 18.96 7.80
N VAL A 53 35.55 18.15 8.60
CA VAL A 53 35.02 16.87 9.12
C VAL A 53 33.74 17.07 9.92
N LEU A 54 33.68 18.10 10.77
CA LEU A 54 32.51 18.35 11.60
C LEU A 54 31.29 18.74 10.76
N ASP A 55 31.46 19.65 9.81
CA ASP A 55 30.36 20.08 8.93
C ASP A 55 29.90 18.94 8.01
N GLU A 56 30.83 18.09 7.55
CA GLU A 56 30.50 16.88 6.80
C GLU A 56 29.69 15.90 7.65
N VAL A 57 30.06 15.68 8.92
CA VAL A 57 29.27 14.85 9.84
C VAL A 57 27.87 15.40 9.97
N VAL A 58 27.73 16.69 10.28
CA VAL A 58 26.42 17.32 10.46
C VAL A 58 25.58 17.25 9.19
N ALA A 59 26.18 17.49 8.02
CA ALA A 59 25.49 17.43 6.74
C ALA A 59 25.08 16.00 6.31
N LYS A 60 25.78 14.97 6.80
CA LYS A 60 25.51 13.56 6.47
C LYS A 60 24.69 12.82 7.52
N LEU A 61 24.41 13.43 8.67
CA LEU A 61 23.52 12.84 9.66
C LEU A 61 22.11 12.71 9.07
N PRO A 62 21.49 11.51 9.09
CA PRO A 62 20.14 11.36 8.59
C PRO A 62 19.14 11.98 9.56
N GLY A 63 18.04 12.53 9.05
CA GLY A 63 16.97 13.07 9.89
C GLY A 63 16.19 12.01 10.69
N ARG A 64 16.39 10.72 10.39
CA ARG A 64 15.68 9.59 11.02
C ARG A 64 16.61 8.38 11.12
N ALA A 65 16.38 7.52 12.12
CA ALA A 65 17.03 6.22 12.22
C ALA A 65 16.41 5.17 11.27
N SER A 66 16.16 5.56 10.02
CA SER A 66 15.58 4.71 8.97
C SER A 66 16.16 5.09 7.61
N SER A 67 16.35 4.09 6.75
CA SER A 67 16.79 4.28 5.36
C SER A 67 15.66 4.69 4.42
N LEU A 68 14.40 4.45 4.81
CA LEU A 68 13.24 4.86 4.03
C LEU A 68 13.07 6.39 4.11
N ARG A 69 12.94 7.01 2.94
CA ARG A 69 12.79 8.46 2.80
C ARG A 69 11.36 8.79 2.36
N PRO A 70 10.74 9.87 2.86
CA PRO A 70 9.48 10.36 2.32
C PRO A 70 9.60 10.70 0.84
N VAL A 71 8.57 10.39 0.07
CA VAL A 71 8.48 10.69 -1.36
C VAL A 71 7.16 11.41 -1.63
N VAL A 72 7.21 12.53 -2.33
CA VAL A 72 6.03 13.15 -2.93
C VAL A 72 5.69 12.39 -4.20
N ASN A 73 4.58 11.65 -4.15
CA ASN A 73 4.06 10.93 -5.31
C ASN A 73 3.37 11.90 -6.26
N ALA A 74 4.05 12.31 -7.32
CA ALA A 74 3.49 13.12 -8.41
C ALA A 74 3.37 12.29 -9.71
N THR A 75 3.22 10.96 -9.58
CA THR A 75 3.13 10.08 -10.74
C THR A 75 1.73 10.04 -11.34
N GLY A 76 0.69 10.38 -10.57
CA GLY A 76 -0.70 10.18 -10.96
C GLY A 76 -1.16 8.71 -10.81
N VAL A 77 -0.36 7.86 -10.16
CA VAL A 77 -0.73 6.49 -9.79
C VAL A 77 -1.16 6.48 -8.33
N VAL A 78 -2.48 6.33 -8.08
CA VAL A 78 -3.08 6.48 -6.74
C VAL A 78 -2.56 5.43 -5.76
N VAL A 79 -2.58 4.16 -6.15
CA VAL A 79 -2.05 3.02 -5.39
C VAL A 79 -0.76 2.57 -6.04
N HIS A 80 0.34 3.23 -5.68
CA HIS A 80 1.65 2.97 -6.28
C HIS A 80 2.42 1.92 -5.46
N THR A 81 2.57 0.71 -6.00
CA THR A 81 3.22 -0.42 -5.29
C THR A 81 4.63 -0.11 -4.80
N ASN A 82 5.49 0.47 -5.64
CA ASN A 82 6.88 0.80 -5.26
C ASN A 82 6.99 1.95 -4.24
N LEU A 83 5.95 2.77 -4.08
CA LEU A 83 5.94 3.90 -3.14
C LEU A 83 5.13 3.60 -1.87
N GLY A 84 4.80 2.33 -1.63
CA GLY A 84 4.12 1.89 -0.40
C GLY A 84 2.59 1.83 -0.48
N ARG A 85 2.00 1.80 -1.68
CA ARG A 85 0.55 1.70 -1.93
C ARG A 85 -0.24 2.87 -1.31
N ALA A 86 -1.21 2.59 -0.44
CA ALA A 86 -2.11 3.59 0.13
C ALA A 86 -1.42 4.43 1.23
N PRO A 87 -1.31 5.75 1.07
CA PRO A 87 -0.92 6.62 2.17
C PRO A 87 -2.06 6.73 3.20
N LEU A 88 -1.69 6.78 4.49
CA LEU A 88 -2.65 6.90 5.59
C LEU A 88 -3.14 8.35 5.75
N SER A 89 -4.38 8.51 6.21
CA SER A 89 -4.90 9.81 6.64
C SER A 89 -4.21 10.29 7.92
N GLN A 90 -4.28 11.59 8.23
CA GLN A 90 -3.72 12.11 9.48
C GLN A 90 -4.34 11.42 10.71
N ALA A 91 -5.65 11.16 10.70
CA ALA A 91 -6.32 10.42 11.77
C ALA A 91 -5.75 9.01 11.97
N ALA A 92 -5.43 8.30 10.88
CA ALA A 92 -4.80 6.99 10.95
C ALA A 92 -3.33 7.06 11.41
N LEU A 93 -2.58 8.10 11.02
CA LEU A 93 -1.24 8.34 11.52
C LEU A 93 -1.22 8.64 13.03
N ASP A 94 -2.14 9.48 13.51
CA ASP A 94 -2.28 9.80 14.93
C ASP A 94 -2.61 8.55 15.75
N ALA A 95 -3.49 7.69 15.23
CA ALA A 95 -3.80 6.39 15.83
C ALA A 95 -2.57 5.47 15.89
N VAL A 96 -1.74 5.44 14.85
CA VAL A 96 -0.47 4.67 14.83
C VAL A 96 0.52 5.21 15.86
N VAL A 97 0.66 6.55 15.97
CA VAL A 97 1.54 7.19 16.95
C VAL A 97 1.11 6.83 18.37
N ALA A 98 -0.19 6.91 18.67
CA ALA A 98 -0.74 6.49 19.96
C ALA A 98 -0.48 4.99 20.22
N ALA A 99 -0.70 4.15 19.21
CA ALA A 99 -0.42 2.72 19.26
C ALA A 99 1.07 2.38 19.38
N GLY A 100 1.98 3.33 19.16
CA GLY A 100 3.41 3.17 19.44
C GLY A 100 3.67 2.85 20.92
N GLY A 101 2.90 3.45 21.83
CA GLY A 101 2.94 3.19 23.27
C GLY A 101 2.14 1.96 23.72
N SER A 102 1.90 1.83 25.02
CA SER A 102 1.02 0.79 25.56
C SER A 102 -0.45 1.13 25.27
N THR A 103 -1.21 0.16 24.75
CA THR A 103 -2.63 0.32 24.42
C THR A 103 -3.45 -0.89 24.89
N ASP A 104 -4.76 -0.71 25.05
CA ASP A 104 -5.75 -1.70 25.47
C ASP A 104 -6.08 -2.73 24.37
N VAL A 105 -5.12 -3.04 23.50
CA VAL A 105 -5.32 -3.80 22.25
C VAL A 105 -5.97 -5.18 22.46
N GLU A 106 -5.78 -5.81 23.62
CA GLU A 106 -6.38 -7.08 24.07
C GLU A 106 -6.84 -7.00 25.54
N PHE A 107 -7.13 -5.80 26.05
CA PHE A 107 -7.45 -5.59 27.46
C PHE A 107 -8.72 -4.75 27.58
N ASP A 108 -9.65 -5.17 28.44
CA ASP A 108 -10.85 -4.39 28.75
C ASP A 108 -10.55 -3.49 29.95
N LEU A 109 -10.63 -2.17 29.74
CA LEU A 109 -10.37 -1.19 30.80
C LEU A 109 -11.51 -1.07 31.81
N THR A 110 -12.72 -1.56 31.48
CA THR A 110 -13.88 -1.51 32.38
C THR A 110 -13.81 -2.57 33.47
N ASP A 111 -13.42 -3.80 33.14
CA ASP A 111 -13.37 -4.91 34.10
C ASP A 111 -11.96 -5.48 34.36
N GLY A 112 -10.95 -5.01 33.64
CA GLY A 112 -9.56 -5.43 33.81
C GLY A 112 -9.24 -6.82 33.23
N SER A 113 -10.11 -7.37 32.37
CA SER A 113 -9.97 -8.70 31.81
C SER A 113 -9.35 -8.70 30.41
N ARG A 114 -9.08 -9.90 29.87
CA ARG A 114 -8.58 -10.05 28.50
C ARG A 114 -9.72 -9.90 27.50
N ALA A 115 -9.54 -9.00 26.54
CA ALA A 115 -10.50 -8.74 25.46
C ALA A 115 -10.05 -9.31 24.11
N ARG A 116 -10.99 -9.34 23.15
CA ARG A 116 -10.69 -9.69 21.75
C ARG A 116 -9.78 -8.63 21.13
N ARG A 117 -8.68 -9.09 20.51
CA ARG A 117 -7.75 -8.19 19.80
C ARG A 117 -8.44 -7.41 18.69
N GLY A 118 -8.24 -6.09 18.66
CA GLY A 118 -8.72 -5.24 17.56
C GLY A 118 -10.25 -5.13 17.49
N ARG A 119 -10.96 -5.25 18.62
CA ARG A 119 -12.44 -5.21 18.69
C ARG A 119 -13.04 -4.01 17.95
N GLY A 120 -12.48 -2.82 18.13
CA GLY A 120 -12.97 -1.58 17.52
C GLY A 120 -12.86 -1.58 15.99
N ALA A 121 -11.73 -2.04 15.44
CA ALA A 121 -11.55 -2.21 14.00
C ALA A 121 -12.51 -3.25 13.39
N LEU A 122 -12.74 -4.36 14.10
CA LEU A 122 -13.65 -5.41 13.66
C LEU A 122 -15.10 -4.90 13.64
N GLU A 123 -15.53 -4.18 14.68
CA GLU A 123 -16.84 -3.52 14.70
C GLU A 123 -16.98 -2.51 13.56
N ALA A 124 -15.95 -1.71 13.30
CA ALA A 124 -15.95 -0.74 12.20
C ALA A 124 -16.11 -1.43 10.83
N LEU A 125 -15.40 -2.53 10.59
CA LEU A 125 -15.52 -3.31 9.35
C LEU A 125 -16.91 -3.95 9.21
N ALA A 126 -17.46 -4.50 10.30
CA ALA A 126 -18.80 -5.08 10.30
C ALA A 126 -19.86 -4.00 10.00
N ALA A 127 -19.70 -2.80 10.54
CA ALA A 127 -20.57 -1.67 10.23
C ALA A 127 -20.43 -1.19 8.77
N ALA A 128 -19.21 -1.22 8.21
CA ALA A 128 -18.95 -0.83 6.83
C ALA A 128 -19.46 -1.84 5.79
N VAL A 129 -19.56 -3.12 6.16
CA VAL A 129 -20.08 -4.19 5.29
C VAL A 129 -21.15 -5.01 6.02
N PRO A 130 -22.38 -4.49 6.18
CA PRO A 130 -23.44 -5.18 6.93
C PRO A 130 -23.87 -6.53 6.34
N ALA A 131 -23.57 -6.77 5.05
CA ALA A 131 -23.81 -8.04 4.39
C ALA A 131 -22.87 -9.16 4.90
N ALA A 132 -21.79 -8.82 5.59
CA ALA A 132 -20.90 -9.80 6.22
C ALA A 132 -21.46 -10.22 7.58
N GLY A 133 -21.84 -11.49 7.73
CA GLY A 133 -22.24 -12.06 9.02
C GLY A 133 -21.09 -12.17 10.03
N GLY A 134 -19.84 -12.19 9.57
CA GLY A 134 -18.64 -12.17 10.38
C GLY A 134 -17.48 -11.48 9.68
N VAL A 135 -16.57 -10.92 10.48
CA VAL A 135 -15.36 -10.25 9.99
C VAL A 135 -14.12 -10.70 10.76
N HIS A 136 -13.01 -10.85 10.05
CA HIS A 136 -11.69 -11.09 10.61
C HIS A 136 -10.60 -10.41 9.76
N VAL A 137 -9.41 -10.25 10.33
CA VAL A 137 -8.28 -9.62 9.66
C VAL A 137 -6.99 -10.37 9.98
N VAL A 138 -6.19 -10.60 8.95
CA VAL A 138 -4.86 -11.20 8.99
C VAL A 138 -3.84 -10.28 8.32
N ASN A 139 -2.56 -10.63 8.36
CA ASN A 139 -1.43 -9.77 7.96
C ASN A 139 -1.59 -9.10 6.59
N ASN A 140 -2.01 -9.86 5.56
CA ASN A 140 -2.25 -9.35 4.20
C ASN A 140 -3.20 -10.31 3.46
N ASN A 141 -3.65 -9.94 2.26
CA ASN A 141 -4.59 -10.77 1.51
C ASN A 141 -4.03 -12.15 1.11
N ALA A 142 -2.71 -12.25 0.88
CA ALA A 142 -2.05 -13.54 0.67
C ALA A 142 -2.22 -14.46 1.89
N ALA A 143 -2.06 -13.93 3.10
CA ALA A 143 -2.33 -14.67 4.34
C ALA A 143 -3.81 -15.03 4.47
N ALA A 144 -4.74 -14.20 3.98
CA ALA A 144 -6.17 -14.51 3.99
C ALA A 144 -6.48 -15.73 3.10
N LEU A 145 -5.98 -15.74 1.87
CA LEU A 145 -6.09 -16.89 0.96
C LEU A 145 -5.41 -18.14 1.51
N LEU A 146 -4.20 -18.00 2.07
CA LEU A 146 -3.49 -19.12 2.68
C LEU A 146 -4.26 -19.72 3.86
N LEU A 147 -4.86 -18.87 4.70
CA LEU A 147 -5.70 -19.32 5.81
C LEU A 147 -6.95 -20.05 5.32
N CYS A 148 -7.57 -19.58 4.24
CA CYS A 148 -8.69 -20.28 3.59
C CYS A 148 -8.27 -21.67 3.12
N ALA A 149 -7.14 -21.79 2.41
CA ALA A 149 -6.63 -23.06 1.94
C ALA A 149 -6.34 -24.04 3.09
N LEU A 150 -5.62 -23.59 4.13
CA LEU A 150 -5.29 -24.41 5.29
C LEU A 150 -6.53 -24.90 6.05
N ALA A 151 -7.54 -24.06 6.20
CA ALA A 151 -8.71 -24.39 7.00
C ALA A 151 -9.79 -25.17 6.23
N LEU A 152 -9.93 -24.91 4.93
CA LEU A 152 -11.06 -25.40 4.11
C LEU A 152 -10.64 -26.49 3.13
N ALA A 153 -9.37 -26.52 2.70
CA ALA A 153 -8.87 -27.47 1.72
C ALA A 153 -7.61 -28.28 2.13
N PRO A 154 -7.44 -28.73 3.39
CA PRO A 154 -6.28 -29.56 3.76
C PRO A 154 -6.34 -30.90 3.04
N GLY A 155 -5.45 -31.12 2.07
CA GLY A 155 -5.48 -32.32 1.23
C GLY A 155 -6.73 -32.46 0.36
N ARG A 156 -7.46 -31.36 0.10
CA ARG A 156 -8.67 -31.31 -0.72
C ARG A 156 -8.47 -30.41 -1.93
N GLU A 157 -9.42 -30.42 -2.85
CA GLU A 157 -9.36 -29.65 -4.09
C GLU A 157 -9.89 -28.22 -3.93
N ILE A 158 -9.20 -27.25 -4.52
CA ILE A 158 -9.69 -25.89 -4.74
C ILE A 158 -10.00 -25.76 -6.22
N VAL A 159 -11.28 -25.58 -6.57
CA VAL A 159 -11.71 -25.45 -7.97
C VAL A 159 -11.60 -23.99 -8.37
N VAL A 160 -10.88 -23.69 -9.46
CA VAL A 160 -10.57 -22.32 -9.88
C VAL A 160 -10.45 -22.22 -11.41
N SER A 161 -10.85 -21.09 -11.98
CA SER A 161 -10.70 -20.83 -13.43
C SER A 161 -9.23 -20.72 -13.82
N ARG A 162 -8.84 -21.31 -14.95
CA ARG A 162 -7.49 -21.13 -15.53
C ARG A 162 -7.16 -19.66 -15.81
N GLY A 163 -8.16 -18.87 -16.19
CA GLY A 163 -8.01 -17.44 -16.46
C GLY A 163 -7.77 -16.58 -15.22
N GLU A 164 -7.95 -17.14 -14.03
CA GLU A 164 -7.86 -16.46 -12.73
C GLU A 164 -6.60 -16.85 -11.94
N LEU A 165 -5.70 -17.66 -12.52
CA LEU A 165 -4.41 -18.04 -11.92
C LEU A 165 -3.39 -16.92 -12.10
N VAL A 166 -3.45 -15.94 -11.22
CA VAL A 166 -2.69 -14.69 -11.36
C VAL A 166 -1.32 -14.72 -10.70
N GLU A 167 -0.37 -14.04 -11.35
CA GLU A 167 0.87 -13.56 -10.75
C GLU A 167 0.70 -12.07 -10.38
N ILE A 168 1.08 -11.70 -9.16
CA ILE A 168 0.91 -10.35 -8.63
C ILE A 168 2.24 -9.85 -8.08
N GLY A 169 2.60 -8.60 -8.40
CA GLY A 169 3.79 -7.96 -7.84
C GLY A 169 5.10 -8.59 -8.31
N ASP A 170 6.02 -8.82 -7.37
CA ASP A 170 7.39 -9.31 -7.61
C ASP A 170 7.44 -10.85 -7.64
N GLY A 171 6.71 -11.47 -8.59
CA GLY A 171 6.69 -12.92 -8.79
C GLY A 171 5.83 -13.73 -7.83
N PHE A 172 4.96 -13.10 -7.02
CA PHE A 172 4.06 -13.84 -6.14
C PHE A 172 2.93 -14.51 -6.96
N ARG A 173 2.80 -15.83 -6.81
CA ARG A 173 1.83 -16.66 -7.54
C ARG A 173 0.83 -17.27 -6.57
N ILE A 174 -0.45 -16.95 -6.76
CA ILE A 174 -1.54 -17.56 -6.00
C ILE A 174 -1.49 -19.10 -6.06
N PRO A 175 -1.24 -19.74 -7.23
CA PRO A 175 -1.19 -21.19 -7.30
C PRO A 175 -0.15 -21.83 -6.37
N GLU A 176 1.06 -21.28 -6.36
CA GLU A 176 2.17 -21.79 -5.54
C GLU A 176 1.88 -21.61 -4.04
N LEU A 177 1.29 -20.48 -3.66
CA LEU A 177 0.84 -20.23 -2.29
C LEU A 177 -0.20 -21.28 -1.85
N LEU A 178 -1.24 -21.49 -2.63
CA LEU A 178 -2.33 -22.41 -2.28
C LEU A 178 -1.82 -23.86 -2.22
N ALA A 179 -0.98 -24.27 -3.16
CA ALA A 179 -0.34 -25.58 -3.16
C ALA A 179 0.56 -25.80 -1.93
N SER A 180 1.24 -24.75 -1.45
CA SER A 180 2.08 -24.84 -0.24
C SER A 180 1.29 -25.16 1.04
N ALA A 181 -0.04 -24.92 1.05
CA ALA A 181 -0.94 -25.32 2.13
C ALA A 181 -1.34 -26.80 2.08
N GLY A 182 -0.86 -27.56 1.10
CA GLY A 182 -1.27 -28.95 0.86
C GLY A 182 -2.61 -29.07 0.13
N ALA A 183 -3.14 -27.98 -0.43
CA ALA A 183 -4.32 -28.01 -1.29
C ALA A 183 -3.97 -28.48 -2.71
N ARG A 184 -4.89 -29.16 -3.38
CA ARG A 184 -4.76 -29.52 -4.80
C ARG A 184 -5.55 -28.51 -5.64
N LEU A 185 -4.92 -27.90 -6.64
CA LEU A 185 -5.66 -27.01 -7.54
C LEU A 185 -6.34 -27.82 -8.63
N ARG A 186 -7.66 -27.65 -8.75
CA ARG A 186 -8.49 -28.24 -9.79
C ARG A 186 -8.89 -27.14 -10.76
N GLU A 187 -8.04 -26.93 -11.76
CA GLU A 187 -8.24 -25.89 -12.77
C GLU A 187 -9.37 -26.24 -13.75
N VAL A 188 -10.23 -25.28 -14.05
CA VAL A 188 -11.37 -25.44 -14.96
C VAL A 188 -11.40 -24.38 -16.07
N GLY A 189 -12.14 -24.66 -17.14
CA GLY A 189 -12.29 -23.77 -18.29
C GLY A 189 -10.98 -23.53 -19.05
N THR A 190 -10.86 -22.34 -19.61
CA THR A 190 -9.71 -21.86 -20.41
C THR A 190 -9.30 -20.47 -19.96
N THR A 191 -8.20 -19.95 -20.49
CA THR A 191 -7.68 -18.62 -20.11
C THR A 191 -8.71 -17.50 -20.32
N ASN A 192 -9.42 -17.50 -21.44
CA ASN A 192 -10.37 -16.44 -21.80
C ASN A 192 -11.83 -16.81 -21.53
N ARG A 193 -12.16 -18.11 -21.41
CA ARG A 193 -13.55 -18.57 -21.24
C ARG A 193 -13.65 -19.65 -20.17
N THR A 194 -14.43 -19.34 -19.14
CA THR A 194 -14.84 -20.30 -18.11
C THR A 194 -16.31 -20.06 -17.80
N ARG A 195 -17.11 -21.13 -17.82
CA ARG A 195 -18.57 -21.11 -17.61
C ARG A 195 -18.93 -21.91 -16.36
N LEU A 196 -20.14 -21.72 -15.84
CA LEU A 196 -20.65 -22.46 -14.69
C LEU A 196 -20.52 -23.99 -14.85
N ALA A 197 -20.78 -24.51 -16.06
CA ALA A 197 -20.69 -25.94 -16.36
C ALA A 197 -19.27 -26.51 -16.14
N ASP A 198 -18.22 -25.72 -16.37
CA ASP A 198 -16.83 -26.14 -16.15
C ASP A 198 -16.56 -26.35 -14.66
N TYR A 199 -17.09 -25.48 -13.80
CA TYR A 199 -17.01 -25.62 -12.35
C TYR A 199 -17.85 -26.81 -11.86
N ALA A 200 -19.12 -26.90 -12.29
CA ALA A 200 -20.04 -27.94 -11.86
C ALA A 200 -19.50 -29.36 -12.17
N ALA A 201 -18.86 -29.55 -13.33
CA ALA A 201 -18.27 -30.82 -13.73
C ALA A 201 -17.02 -31.21 -12.92
N ALA A 202 -16.38 -30.25 -12.25
CA ALA A 202 -15.18 -30.47 -11.45
C ALA A 202 -15.45 -30.66 -9.95
N ILE A 203 -16.66 -30.33 -9.48
CA ILE A 203 -17.03 -30.47 -8.07
C ILE A 203 -17.28 -31.93 -7.73
N GLY A 204 -16.73 -32.38 -6.61
CA GLY A 204 -16.94 -33.71 -6.06
C GLY A 204 -16.66 -33.77 -4.55
N PRO A 205 -16.65 -34.99 -3.97
CA PRO A 205 -16.45 -35.18 -2.52
C PRO A 205 -15.13 -34.57 -1.99
N GLU A 206 -14.11 -34.53 -2.83
CA GLU A 206 -12.80 -33.98 -2.52
C GLU A 206 -12.74 -32.45 -2.60
N THR A 207 -13.77 -31.77 -3.09
CA THR A 207 -13.77 -30.31 -3.24
C THR A 207 -13.89 -29.61 -1.88
N GLY A 208 -12.85 -28.86 -1.51
CA GLY A 208 -12.82 -28.00 -0.34
C GLY A 208 -13.69 -26.76 -0.51
N PHE A 209 -13.46 -26.01 -1.60
CA PHE A 209 -14.21 -24.82 -1.97
C PHE A 209 -13.96 -24.43 -3.44
N VAL A 210 -14.83 -23.58 -3.98
CA VAL A 210 -14.60 -22.86 -5.25
C VAL A 210 -13.92 -21.54 -4.94
N LEU A 211 -12.83 -21.26 -5.62
CA LEU A 211 -12.15 -19.98 -5.57
C LEU A 211 -12.44 -19.20 -6.85
N LYS A 212 -12.91 -17.96 -6.68
CA LYS A 212 -12.98 -16.96 -7.74
C LYS A 212 -12.01 -15.83 -7.43
N VAL A 213 -11.14 -15.46 -8.38
CA VAL A 213 -10.14 -14.38 -8.18
C VAL A 213 -10.35 -13.25 -9.17
N HIS A 214 -10.45 -12.02 -8.68
CA HIS A 214 -10.50 -10.81 -9.51
C HIS A 214 -9.12 -10.50 -10.11
N PRO A 215 -8.99 -10.37 -11.45
CA PRO A 215 -7.74 -9.94 -12.08
C PRO A 215 -7.49 -8.44 -11.83
N SER A 216 -7.01 -8.11 -10.63
CA SER A 216 -6.84 -6.71 -10.18
C SER A 216 -5.68 -5.94 -10.82
N ASN A 217 -4.81 -6.60 -11.59
CA ASN A 217 -3.60 -6.01 -12.20
C ASN A 217 -3.52 -6.16 -13.74
N TYR A 218 -4.47 -6.82 -14.39
CA TYR A 218 -4.53 -6.94 -15.85
C TYR A 218 -5.99 -7.10 -16.33
N ARG A 219 -6.21 -7.02 -17.65
CA ARG A 219 -7.49 -7.35 -18.28
C ARG A 219 -7.28 -8.28 -19.46
N VAL A 220 -8.17 -9.26 -19.62
CA VAL A 220 -8.30 -10.03 -20.87
C VAL A 220 -9.43 -9.40 -21.69
N THR A 221 -9.15 -9.04 -22.94
CA THR A 221 -10.13 -8.41 -23.84
C THR A 221 -10.36 -9.28 -25.07
N GLY A 222 -11.49 -9.08 -25.77
CA GLY A 222 -11.90 -9.87 -26.93
C GLY A 222 -12.96 -10.93 -26.59
N PHE A 223 -12.77 -12.17 -27.03
CA PHE A 223 -13.75 -13.25 -26.85
C PHE A 223 -13.66 -13.90 -25.46
N THR A 224 -14.12 -13.19 -24.43
CA THR A 224 -14.09 -13.66 -23.04
C THR A 224 -15.45 -14.18 -22.56
N ALA A 225 -15.44 -15.02 -21.53
CA ALA A 225 -16.63 -15.44 -20.79
C ALA A 225 -16.22 -15.83 -19.36
N GLU A 226 -17.01 -15.44 -18.38
CA GLU A 226 -16.72 -15.66 -16.97
C GLU A 226 -18.01 -16.02 -16.24
N ALA A 227 -17.96 -17.04 -15.36
CA ALA A 227 -19.07 -17.36 -14.48
C ALA A 227 -19.21 -16.28 -13.41
N SER A 228 -20.42 -15.74 -13.27
CA SER A 228 -20.75 -14.73 -12.27
C SER A 228 -20.76 -15.33 -10.86
N VAL A 229 -20.61 -14.48 -9.83
CA VAL A 229 -20.70 -14.89 -8.42
C VAL A 229 -22.06 -15.54 -8.13
N ALA A 230 -23.15 -14.96 -8.63
CA ALA A 230 -24.51 -15.48 -8.44
C ALA A 230 -24.77 -16.83 -9.13
N GLU A 231 -24.05 -17.15 -10.21
CA GLU A 231 -24.08 -18.48 -10.82
C GLU A 231 -23.29 -19.48 -9.97
N LEU A 232 -22.08 -19.13 -9.54
CA LEU A 232 -21.22 -20.00 -8.74
C LEU A 232 -21.78 -20.28 -7.34
N ALA A 233 -22.52 -19.33 -6.75
CA ALA A 233 -23.15 -19.48 -5.44
C ALA A 233 -24.24 -20.56 -5.41
N ARG A 234 -24.67 -21.08 -6.57
CA ARG A 234 -25.64 -22.19 -6.69
C ARG A 234 -25.00 -23.57 -6.55
N LEU A 235 -23.68 -23.64 -6.48
CA LEU A 235 -22.93 -24.88 -6.33
C LEU A 235 -22.90 -25.30 -4.85
N ASP A 236 -23.02 -26.60 -4.58
CA ASP A 236 -23.12 -27.14 -3.20
C ASP A 236 -21.76 -27.22 -2.46
N VAL A 237 -20.93 -26.19 -2.58
CA VAL A 237 -19.62 -26.05 -1.92
C VAL A 237 -19.36 -24.59 -1.56
N PRO A 238 -18.53 -24.29 -0.54
CA PRO A 238 -18.21 -22.92 -0.20
C PRO A 238 -17.63 -22.15 -1.39
N LEU A 239 -18.09 -20.93 -1.61
CA LEU A 239 -17.58 -19.98 -2.59
C LEU A 239 -16.74 -18.90 -1.90
N VAL A 240 -15.44 -18.94 -2.14
CA VAL A 240 -14.50 -17.90 -1.71
C VAL A 240 -14.21 -16.98 -2.89
N VAL A 241 -14.46 -15.68 -2.75
CA VAL A 241 -14.19 -14.68 -3.78
C VAL A 241 -13.09 -13.74 -3.30
N ASP A 242 -11.95 -13.77 -3.99
CA ASP A 242 -10.89 -12.79 -3.77
C ASP A 242 -11.09 -11.58 -4.67
N ILE A 243 -11.60 -10.49 -4.10
CA ILE A 243 -11.73 -9.22 -4.82
C ILE A 243 -10.38 -8.51 -4.94
N GLY A 244 -9.42 -8.84 -4.07
CA GLY A 244 -8.06 -8.33 -4.07
C GLY A 244 -7.90 -6.84 -3.72
N SER A 245 -8.79 -5.96 -4.18
CA SER A 245 -8.65 -4.50 -4.20
C SER A 245 -9.02 -3.78 -2.92
N GLY A 246 -9.82 -4.41 -2.06
CA GLY A 246 -10.24 -3.80 -0.79
C GLY A 246 -11.40 -2.83 -0.91
N LEU A 247 -12.07 -2.77 -2.07
CA LEU A 247 -13.28 -1.97 -2.21
C LEU A 247 -14.40 -2.60 -1.36
N LEU A 248 -14.91 -1.87 -0.36
CA LEU A 248 -15.92 -2.39 0.57
C LEU A 248 -17.36 -2.23 0.06
N SER A 249 -17.61 -1.18 -0.71
CA SER A 249 -18.92 -0.82 -1.26
C SER A 249 -18.76 -0.29 -2.69
N PRO A 250 -19.83 -0.31 -3.52
CA PRO A 250 -19.76 0.17 -4.90
C PRO A 250 -19.23 1.60 -4.97
N HIS A 251 -18.46 1.90 -6.02
CA HIS A 251 -17.93 3.24 -6.25
C HIS A 251 -18.32 3.74 -7.66
N PRO A 252 -18.91 4.94 -7.82
CA PRO A 252 -19.40 5.41 -9.12
C PRO A 252 -18.34 5.48 -10.23
N LEU A 253 -17.09 5.81 -9.87
CA LEU A 253 -15.97 5.84 -10.82
C LEU A 253 -15.39 4.45 -11.14
N LEU A 254 -15.76 3.42 -10.38
CA LEU A 254 -15.22 2.06 -10.51
C LEU A 254 -16.37 1.03 -10.66
N PRO A 255 -17.26 1.20 -11.66
CA PRO A 255 -18.48 0.38 -11.75
C PRO A 255 -18.21 -1.11 -11.99
N ASP A 256 -17.10 -1.45 -12.63
CA ASP A 256 -16.70 -2.83 -12.93
C ASP A 256 -15.77 -3.44 -11.87
N GLU A 257 -15.39 -2.68 -10.84
CA GLU A 257 -14.51 -3.18 -9.78
C GLU A 257 -15.36 -3.88 -8.70
N PRO A 258 -15.08 -5.14 -8.37
CA PRO A 258 -15.90 -5.87 -7.41
C PRO A 258 -15.70 -5.31 -6.00
N ASP A 259 -16.81 -5.09 -5.30
CA ASP A 259 -16.83 -4.67 -3.92
C ASP A 259 -17.36 -5.76 -2.98
N ALA A 260 -16.90 -5.75 -1.74
CA ALA A 260 -17.24 -6.78 -0.77
C ALA A 260 -18.76 -6.87 -0.51
N ALA A 261 -19.46 -5.74 -0.42
CA ALA A 261 -20.88 -5.73 -0.12
C ALA A 261 -21.72 -6.35 -1.25
N THR A 262 -21.43 -6.03 -2.50
CA THR A 262 -22.12 -6.60 -3.68
C THR A 262 -21.80 -8.07 -3.83
N VAL A 263 -20.53 -8.45 -3.76
CA VAL A 263 -20.11 -9.86 -3.91
C VAL A 263 -20.73 -10.77 -2.84
N LEU A 264 -20.86 -10.29 -1.60
CA LEU A 264 -21.57 -11.02 -0.54
C LEU A 264 -23.07 -11.13 -0.81
N ARG A 265 -23.73 -10.06 -1.30
CA ARG A 265 -25.16 -10.12 -1.67
C ARG A 265 -25.42 -11.05 -2.85
N ASP A 266 -24.47 -11.17 -3.77
CA ASP A 266 -24.55 -12.10 -4.90
C ASP A 266 -24.35 -13.56 -4.50
N GLY A 267 -24.02 -13.83 -3.22
CA GLY A 267 -24.03 -15.18 -2.65
C GLY A 267 -22.66 -15.77 -2.34
N ALA A 268 -21.57 -14.98 -2.37
CA ALA A 268 -20.29 -15.46 -1.87
C ALA A 268 -20.36 -15.81 -0.38
N ASP A 269 -19.78 -16.95 0.01
CA ASP A 269 -19.69 -17.36 1.42
C ASP A 269 -18.62 -16.57 2.18
N LEU A 270 -17.56 -16.19 1.46
CA LEU A 270 -16.43 -15.44 1.97
C LEU A 270 -15.83 -14.55 0.89
N VAL A 271 -15.56 -13.31 1.25
CA VAL A 271 -14.77 -12.36 0.48
C VAL A 271 -13.43 -12.14 1.16
N THR A 272 -12.36 -12.19 0.37
CA THR A 272 -11.01 -11.78 0.79
C THR A 272 -10.56 -10.52 0.05
N ALA A 273 -9.84 -9.63 0.73
CA ALA A 273 -9.35 -8.40 0.13
C ALA A 273 -8.11 -7.82 0.83
N SER A 274 -7.39 -6.90 0.16
CA SER A 274 -6.29 -6.15 0.78
C SER A 274 -6.78 -4.87 1.46
N GLY A 275 -6.20 -4.50 2.61
CA GLY A 275 -6.54 -3.24 3.30
C GLY A 275 -5.80 -1.99 2.79
N ASP A 276 -4.66 -2.16 2.12
CA ASP A 276 -3.75 -1.08 1.68
C ASP A 276 -3.88 -0.71 0.20
N LYS A 277 -5.03 -1.02 -0.39
CA LYS A 277 -5.35 -0.71 -1.79
C LYS A 277 -6.49 0.31 -1.84
N LEU A 278 -7.64 -0.02 -2.42
CA LEU A 278 -8.79 0.89 -2.55
C LEU A 278 -9.45 1.24 -1.22
N LEU A 279 -9.31 0.42 -0.18
CA LEU A 279 -9.73 0.79 1.17
C LEU A 279 -8.95 2.03 1.67
N GLY A 280 -7.70 2.21 1.22
CA GLY A 280 -6.87 3.34 1.63
C GLY A 280 -6.27 3.23 3.04
N GLY A 281 -6.19 2.01 3.58
CA GLY A 281 -5.72 1.73 4.93
C GLY A 281 -4.30 1.14 5.00
N PRO A 282 -3.93 0.52 6.14
CA PRO A 282 -2.66 -0.17 6.29
C PRO A 282 -2.70 -1.56 5.61
N GLN A 283 -1.53 -2.20 5.47
CA GLN A 283 -1.47 -3.56 4.96
C GLN A 283 -2.28 -4.50 5.86
N ALA A 284 -3.28 -5.16 5.28
CA ALA A 284 -4.14 -6.11 5.97
C ALA A 284 -4.77 -7.07 4.95
N GLY A 285 -5.14 -8.26 5.41
CA GLY A 285 -5.98 -9.21 4.69
C GLY A 285 -7.34 -9.28 5.36
N LEU A 286 -8.36 -8.82 4.66
CA LEU A 286 -9.74 -8.80 5.15
C LEU A 286 -10.40 -10.14 4.86
N LEU A 287 -11.18 -10.63 5.81
CA LEU A 287 -12.02 -11.83 5.71
C LEU A 287 -13.44 -11.40 6.09
N LEU A 288 -14.34 -11.34 5.12
CA LEU A 288 -15.71 -10.82 5.29
C LEU A 288 -16.68 -11.87 4.75
N GLY A 289 -17.64 -12.37 5.53
CA GLY A 289 -18.53 -13.40 5.02
C GLY A 289 -19.42 -14.03 6.07
N LYS A 290 -19.80 -15.29 5.86
CA LYS A 290 -20.63 -16.05 6.81
C LYS A 290 -19.93 -16.19 8.17
N ALA A 291 -20.69 -15.99 9.25
CA ALA A 291 -20.16 -15.90 10.61
C ALA A 291 -19.42 -17.17 11.03
N GLU A 292 -20.01 -18.32 10.74
CA GLU A 292 -19.47 -19.65 11.03
C GLU A 292 -18.18 -19.94 10.26
N LEU A 293 -18.08 -19.48 9.01
CA LEU A 293 -16.91 -19.67 8.18
C LEU A 293 -15.75 -18.79 8.66
N VAL A 294 -16.03 -17.52 8.92
CA VAL A 294 -15.04 -16.58 9.48
C VAL A 294 -14.57 -17.03 10.86
N ASP A 295 -15.46 -17.53 11.71
CA ASP A 295 -15.09 -18.02 13.03
C ASP A 295 -14.24 -19.30 12.95
N ARG A 296 -14.53 -20.21 12.02
CA ARG A 296 -13.68 -21.37 11.71
C ARG A 296 -12.27 -20.93 11.32
N LEU A 297 -12.15 -19.96 10.41
CA LEU A 297 -10.84 -19.41 9.98
C LEU A 297 -10.10 -18.76 11.15
N ARG A 298 -10.79 -17.93 11.93
CA ARG A 298 -10.23 -17.25 13.11
C ARG A 298 -9.69 -18.21 14.17
N ARG A 299 -10.34 -19.36 14.37
CA ARG A 299 -9.93 -20.38 15.35
C ARG A 299 -8.81 -21.29 14.84
N HIS A 300 -8.51 -21.29 13.54
CA HIS A 300 -7.44 -22.11 12.99
C HIS A 300 -6.07 -21.72 13.58
N PRO A 301 -5.21 -22.66 14.00
CA PRO A 301 -3.94 -22.35 14.67
C PRO A 301 -3.05 -21.37 13.89
N SER A 302 -2.98 -21.50 12.56
CA SER A 302 -2.17 -20.61 11.72
C SER A 302 -2.65 -19.16 11.71
N ALA A 303 -3.91 -18.87 12.07
CA ALA A 303 -4.38 -17.49 12.22
C ALA A 303 -3.56 -16.72 13.28
N ARG A 304 -3.01 -17.42 14.29
CA ARG A 304 -2.12 -16.81 15.28
C ARG A 304 -0.78 -16.37 14.68
N ALA A 305 -0.24 -17.11 13.73
CA ALA A 305 1.00 -16.76 13.03
C ALA A 305 0.77 -15.60 12.02
N MET A 306 -0.43 -15.53 11.45
CA MET A 306 -0.84 -14.50 10.49
C MET A 306 -1.49 -13.27 11.15
N ARG A 307 -1.47 -13.18 12.47
CA ARG A 307 -2.17 -12.15 13.24
C ARG A 307 -1.58 -10.77 12.99
N VAL A 308 -2.47 -9.79 12.80
CA VAL A 308 -2.14 -8.38 12.65
C VAL A 308 -1.59 -7.75 13.95
N ASP A 309 -0.57 -6.90 13.81
CA ASP A 309 0.06 -6.16 14.91
C ASP A 309 -0.82 -4.97 15.39
N LYS A 310 -0.42 -4.30 16.48
CA LYS A 310 -1.25 -3.22 17.08
C LYS A 310 -1.31 -1.94 16.23
N LEU A 311 -0.25 -1.62 15.46
CA LEU A 311 -0.18 -0.41 14.64
C LEU A 311 -1.17 -0.53 13.48
N THR A 312 -1.18 -1.70 12.83
CA THR A 312 -2.12 -1.99 11.75
C THR A 312 -3.57 -1.99 12.25
N TRP A 313 -3.86 -2.51 13.44
CA TRP A 313 -5.22 -2.40 14.02
C TRP A 313 -5.66 -0.95 14.20
N ALA A 314 -4.79 -0.12 14.77
CA ALA A 314 -5.10 1.29 15.02
C ALA A 314 -5.31 2.07 13.71
N ALA A 315 -4.43 1.89 12.73
CA ALA A 315 -4.58 2.50 11.42
C ALA A 315 -5.83 2.02 10.68
N LEU A 316 -6.15 0.72 10.74
CA LEU A 316 -7.31 0.15 10.06
C LEU A 316 -8.62 0.68 10.65
N GLU A 317 -8.74 0.71 11.98
CA GLU A 317 -9.91 1.28 12.65
C GLU A 317 -10.12 2.75 12.26
N ALA A 318 -9.07 3.57 12.35
CA ALA A 318 -9.12 4.98 11.99
C ALA A 318 -9.41 5.18 10.49
N THR A 319 -8.98 4.27 9.61
CA THR A 319 -9.29 4.33 8.18
C THR A 319 -10.76 4.06 7.90
N VAL A 320 -11.35 3.09 8.62
CA VAL A 320 -12.75 2.70 8.40
C VAL A 320 -13.72 3.66 9.09
N ARG A 321 -13.40 4.15 10.30
CA ARG A 321 -14.24 5.08 11.07
C ARG A 321 -14.03 6.54 10.71
N GLY A 322 -12.81 6.91 10.32
CA GLY A 322 -12.36 8.29 10.20
C GLY A 322 -12.75 8.98 8.90
N PRO A 323 -12.12 10.13 8.59
CA PRO A 323 -12.39 10.85 7.35
C PRO A 323 -12.01 10.03 6.12
N LEU A 324 -12.41 10.52 4.93
CA LEU A 324 -12.04 9.88 3.66
C LEU A 324 -10.51 9.68 3.59
N PRO A 325 -10.04 8.45 3.33
CA PRO A 325 -8.63 8.16 3.18
C PRO A 325 -8.09 8.84 1.91
N PRO A 326 -6.79 9.19 1.88
CA PRO A 326 -6.20 9.88 0.74
C PRO A 326 -6.40 9.19 -0.61
N VAL A 327 -6.46 7.85 -0.64
CA VAL A 327 -6.79 7.07 -1.85
C VAL A 327 -8.16 7.47 -2.40
N ARG A 328 -9.20 7.56 -1.56
CA ARG A 328 -10.54 7.98 -1.98
C ARG A 328 -10.58 9.45 -2.38
N THR A 329 -9.92 10.32 -1.62
CA THR A 329 -9.78 11.74 -2.00
C THR A 329 -9.11 11.91 -3.37
N ALA A 330 -8.08 11.12 -3.68
CA ALA A 330 -7.42 11.15 -4.97
C ALA A 330 -8.35 10.64 -6.09
N LEU A 331 -9.08 9.54 -5.87
CA LEU A 331 -10.06 9.02 -6.84
C LEU A 331 -11.14 10.06 -7.17
N GLU A 332 -11.65 10.75 -6.15
CA GLU A 332 -12.77 11.70 -6.27
C GLU A 332 -12.35 13.12 -6.65
N ALA A 333 -11.06 13.43 -6.75
CA ALA A 333 -10.62 14.80 -7.00
C ALA A 333 -11.13 15.36 -8.35
N ASP A 334 -11.58 16.60 -8.33
CA ASP A 334 -12.13 17.27 -9.51
C ASP A 334 -11.02 17.71 -10.48
N ALA A 335 -11.18 17.37 -11.76
CA ALA A 335 -10.17 17.64 -12.78
C ALA A 335 -9.95 19.15 -13.00
N ALA A 336 -11.01 19.97 -12.93
CA ALA A 336 -10.90 21.41 -13.10
C ALA A 336 -10.12 22.05 -11.94
N THR A 337 -10.34 21.58 -10.71
CA THR A 337 -9.59 21.99 -9.52
C THR A 337 -8.11 21.63 -9.64
N LEU A 338 -7.78 20.42 -10.13
CA LEU A 338 -6.40 20.04 -10.42
C LEU A 338 -5.76 20.94 -11.48
N ARG A 339 -6.52 21.31 -12.52
CA ARG A 339 -6.05 22.20 -13.59
C ARG A 339 -5.70 23.59 -13.07
N GLN A 340 -6.56 24.18 -12.22
CA GLN A 340 -6.30 25.46 -11.57
C GLN A 340 -5.05 25.43 -10.68
N ARG A 341 -4.86 24.34 -9.91
CA ARG A 341 -3.65 24.16 -9.09
C ARG A 341 -2.39 24.07 -9.96
N ALA A 342 -2.44 23.33 -11.06
CA ALA A 342 -1.31 23.22 -11.99
C ALA A 342 -0.94 24.59 -12.60
N GLU A 343 -1.93 25.42 -12.95
CA GLU A 343 -1.72 26.78 -13.46
C GLU A 343 -1.00 27.66 -12.45
N ALA A 344 -1.50 27.69 -11.21
CA ALA A 344 -0.90 28.49 -10.15
C ALA A 344 0.56 28.10 -9.86
N ILE A 345 0.85 26.79 -9.83
CA ILE A 345 2.22 26.27 -9.65
C ILE A 345 3.09 26.67 -10.83
N CYS A 346 2.63 26.47 -12.07
CA CYS A 346 3.40 26.82 -13.26
C CYS A 346 3.68 28.33 -13.34
N GLU A 347 2.72 29.17 -12.97
CA GLU A 347 2.93 30.62 -12.91
C GLU A 347 4.01 31.00 -11.89
N ALA A 348 3.97 30.40 -10.70
CA ALA A 348 4.97 30.61 -9.67
C ALA A 348 6.38 30.11 -10.06
N LEU A 349 6.45 29.05 -10.87
CA LEU A 349 7.70 28.51 -11.42
C LEU A 349 8.25 29.39 -12.54
N ARG A 350 7.41 29.85 -13.48
CA ARG A 350 7.80 30.77 -14.55
C ARG A 350 8.31 32.11 -14.02
N ARG A 351 7.67 32.65 -12.97
CA ARG A 351 8.17 33.85 -12.26
C ARG A 351 9.56 33.66 -11.66
N ALA A 352 9.95 32.41 -11.39
CA ALA A 352 11.29 32.04 -10.93
C ALA A 352 12.24 31.62 -12.07
N GLY A 353 11.87 31.84 -13.33
CA GLY A 353 12.69 31.50 -14.50
C GLY A 353 12.67 30.01 -14.89
N VAL A 354 11.80 29.20 -14.29
CA VAL A 354 11.66 27.77 -14.62
C VAL A 354 10.65 27.57 -15.74
N GLU A 355 11.06 26.86 -16.80
CA GLU A 355 10.17 26.42 -17.87
C GLU A 355 9.18 25.37 -17.35
N ALA A 356 7.93 25.76 -17.18
CA ALA A 356 6.85 24.91 -16.70
C ALA A 356 5.56 25.19 -17.47
N GLU A 357 4.77 24.15 -17.74
CA GLU A 357 3.47 24.28 -18.41
C GLU A 357 2.40 23.43 -17.72
N PRO A 358 1.20 23.96 -17.47
CA PRO A 358 0.12 23.16 -16.97
C PRO A 358 -0.49 22.39 -18.14
N VAL A 359 -0.59 21.06 -18.01
CA VAL A 359 -1.10 20.18 -19.05
C VAL A 359 -2.19 19.30 -18.48
N ASP A 360 -3.14 18.90 -19.33
CA ASP A 360 -4.08 17.85 -18.98
C ASP A 360 -3.32 16.53 -18.82
N SER A 361 -3.73 15.71 -17.86
CA SER A 361 -3.11 14.42 -17.59
C SER A 361 -4.16 13.33 -17.41
N VAL A 362 -3.74 12.11 -17.67
CA VAL A 362 -4.53 10.91 -17.33
C VAL A 362 -3.77 10.16 -16.25
N ALA A 363 -4.39 10.12 -15.08
CA ALA A 363 -3.96 9.36 -13.93
C ALA A 363 -4.54 7.94 -13.97
N ALA A 364 -3.97 7.06 -13.17
CA ALA A 364 -4.39 5.66 -13.05
C ALA A 364 -4.62 5.31 -11.58
N VAL A 365 -5.51 4.36 -11.34
CA VAL A 365 -5.70 3.80 -9.99
C VAL A 365 -4.43 3.11 -9.50
N GLY A 366 -3.72 2.36 -10.35
CA GLY A 366 -2.47 1.65 -10.01
C GLY A 366 -2.70 0.25 -9.47
N GLY A 367 -1.64 -0.42 -8.97
CA GLY A 367 -1.62 -1.83 -8.55
C GLY A 367 -2.52 -2.21 -7.36
N GLY A 368 -3.56 -1.41 -7.11
CA GLY A 368 -4.59 -1.56 -6.11
C GLY A 368 -5.94 -2.09 -6.60
N GLY A 369 -6.14 -2.24 -7.91
CA GLY A 369 -7.43 -2.62 -8.50
C GLY A 369 -7.81 -1.71 -9.68
N ALA A 370 -8.93 -2.00 -10.32
CA ALA A 370 -9.49 -1.25 -11.44
C ALA A 370 -8.50 -1.00 -12.61
N PRO A 371 -7.85 -2.05 -13.15
CA PRO A 371 -6.89 -1.91 -14.24
C PRO A 371 -7.54 -1.25 -15.46
N GLY A 372 -6.91 -0.23 -16.03
CA GLY A 372 -7.42 0.47 -17.21
C GLY A 372 -8.50 1.52 -16.95
N VAL A 373 -8.86 1.80 -15.69
CA VAL A 373 -9.64 3.00 -15.37
C VAL A 373 -8.75 4.23 -15.47
N GLU A 374 -9.15 5.15 -16.36
CA GLU A 374 -8.49 6.42 -16.60
C GLU A 374 -9.14 7.52 -15.77
N LEU A 375 -8.32 8.29 -15.05
CA LEU A 375 -8.77 9.40 -14.22
C LEU A 375 -8.27 10.71 -14.85
N ALA A 376 -9.17 11.47 -15.47
CA ALA A 376 -8.82 12.78 -16.03
C ALA A 376 -8.29 13.72 -14.94
N GLY A 377 -7.23 14.45 -15.21
CA GLY A 377 -6.58 15.32 -14.23
C GLY A 377 -5.69 16.37 -14.89
N ALA A 378 -4.75 16.91 -14.12
CA ALA A 378 -3.78 17.87 -14.61
C ALA A 378 -2.40 17.66 -13.96
N ALA A 379 -1.37 18.03 -14.69
CA ALA A 379 0.02 17.93 -14.28
C ALA A 379 0.80 19.22 -14.55
N VAL A 380 1.88 19.40 -13.80
CA VAL A 380 2.95 20.36 -14.13
C VAL A 380 3.95 19.66 -15.04
N SER A 381 4.09 20.16 -16.27
CA SER A 381 5.03 19.66 -17.29
C SER A 381 6.33 20.44 -17.25
N LEU A 382 7.44 19.73 -17.02
CA LEU A 382 8.80 20.25 -16.97
C LEU A 382 9.69 19.55 -18.02
N PRO A 383 10.85 20.10 -18.39
CA PRO A 383 11.84 19.35 -19.16
C PRO A 383 12.27 18.03 -18.48
N ALA A 384 12.53 16.95 -19.24
CA ALA A 384 12.83 15.63 -18.67
C ALA A 384 13.99 15.60 -17.67
N ARG A 385 14.98 16.49 -17.81
CA ARG A 385 16.14 16.60 -16.90
C ARG A 385 15.74 16.78 -15.42
N TYR A 386 14.58 17.37 -15.14
CA TYR A 386 14.10 17.55 -13.77
C TYR A 386 13.79 16.22 -13.07
N ALA A 387 13.44 15.16 -13.81
CA ALA A 387 12.99 13.91 -13.20
C ALA A 387 14.05 13.27 -12.30
N ALA A 388 15.32 13.25 -12.71
CA ALA A 388 16.39 12.67 -11.90
C ALA A 388 16.75 13.56 -10.71
N ALA A 389 16.85 14.88 -10.94
CA ALA A 389 17.15 15.85 -9.89
C ALA A 389 16.09 15.84 -8.78
N LEU A 390 14.81 15.82 -9.16
CA LEU A 390 13.68 15.76 -8.22
C LEU A 390 13.66 14.46 -7.40
N ARG A 391 14.00 13.31 -7.99
CA ARG A 391 14.08 12.03 -7.26
C ARG A 391 15.22 11.98 -6.25
N LEU A 392 16.31 12.67 -6.53
CA LEU A 392 17.50 12.71 -5.67
C LEU A 392 17.49 13.89 -4.69
N GLY A 393 16.58 14.85 -4.87
CA GLY A 393 16.41 16.01 -4.01
C GLY A 393 15.78 15.71 -2.66
N GLU A 394 15.69 16.75 -1.83
CA GLU A 394 15.02 16.73 -0.54
C GLU A 394 13.95 17.84 -0.49
N PRO A 395 12.65 17.51 -0.45
CA PRO A 395 12.10 16.16 -0.48
C PRO A 395 12.29 15.51 -1.86
N ALA A 396 12.26 14.17 -1.89
CA ALA A 396 12.23 13.43 -3.14
C ALA A 396 10.83 13.57 -3.77
N VAL A 397 10.78 13.94 -5.05
CA VAL A 397 9.54 14.02 -5.84
C VAL A 397 9.65 13.06 -7.02
N VAL A 398 8.63 12.23 -7.21
CA VAL A 398 8.58 11.25 -8.30
C VAL A 398 7.43 11.59 -9.24
N GLY A 399 7.75 12.00 -10.46
CA GLY A 399 6.82 12.13 -11.57
C GLY A 399 7.02 11.07 -12.65
N ARG A 400 6.30 11.20 -13.76
CA ARG A 400 6.47 10.35 -14.96
C ARG A 400 7.30 11.07 -16.02
N VAL A 401 8.06 10.33 -16.83
CA VAL A 401 8.72 10.88 -18.02
C VAL A 401 7.98 10.40 -19.26
N VAL A 402 7.44 11.33 -20.05
CA VAL A 402 6.66 11.06 -21.25
C VAL A 402 7.10 12.03 -22.33
N ARG A 403 7.51 11.53 -23.51
CA ARG A 403 7.90 12.34 -24.68
C ARG A 403 8.84 13.51 -24.31
N ASP A 404 9.94 13.20 -23.61
CA ASP A 404 10.96 14.16 -23.14
C ASP A 404 10.46 15.25 -22.17
N ARG A 405 9.32 15.02 -21.52
CA ARG A 405 8.80 15.86 -20.43
C ARG A 405 8.70 15.08 -19.13
N CYS A 406 9.04 15.73 -18.02
CA CYS A 406 8.73 15.26 -16.67
C CYS A 406 7.36 15.82 -16.25
N LEU A 407 6.38 14.93 -16.07
CA LEU A 407 5.03 15.27 -15.65
C LEU A 407 4.89 15.02 -14.14
N LEU A 408 4.53 16.07 -13.41
CA LEU A 408 4.17 16.03 -11.99
C LEU A 408 2.64 16.12 -11.88
N ASP A 409 1.99 14.97 -11.85
CA ASP A 409 0.53 14.83 -11.83
C ASP A 409 -0.03 15.14 -10.44
N LEU A 410 -0.94 16.12 -10.37
CA LEU A 410 -1.45 16.64 -9.11
C LEU A 410 -2.55 15.78 -8.50
N ARG A 411 -3.02 14.74 -9.21
CA ARG A 411 -3.98 13.75 -8.68
C ARG A 411 -3.50 13.11 -7.38
N THR A 412 -2.19 12.87 -7.28
CA THR A 412 -1.56 12.19 -6.14
C THR A 412 -0.76 13.12 -5.24
N VAL A 413 -0.83 14.43 -5.48
CA VAL A 413 -0.22 15.47 -4.65
C VAL A 413 -1.33 16.16 -3.86
N ALA A 414 -1.28 16.09 -2.54
CA ALA A 414 -2.27 16.77 -1.71
C ALA A 414 -2.14 18.30 -1.86
N PRO A 415 -3.23 19.09 -1.80
CA PRO A 415 -3.16 20.54 -1.95
C PRO A 415 -2.15 21.23 -1.02
N GLY A 416 -2.04 20.75 0.24
CA GLY A 416 -1.06 21.26 1.20
C GLY A 416 0.41 21.01 0.82
N GLN A 417 0.68 20.17 -0.19
CA GLN A 417 2.02 19.88 -0.69
C GLN A 417 2.41 20.74 -1.91
N ASP A 418 1.52 21.60 -2.42
CA ASP A 418 1.81 22.46 -3.58
C ASP A 418 3.02 23.39 -3.36
N PRO A 419 3.19 24.06 -2.19
CA PRO A 419 4.39 24.85 -1.91
C PRO A 419 5.65 23.99 -1.89
N LEU A 420 5.57 22.81 -1.26
CA LEU A 420 6.68 21.86 -1.16
C LEU A 420 7.14 21.37 -2.54
N LEU A 421 6.19 21.06 -3.42
CA LEU A 421 6.44 20.65 -4.81
C LEU A 421 7.12 21.78 -5.59
N THR A 422 6.57 22.99 -5.49
CA THR A 422 7.08 24.18 -6.18
C THR A 422 8.53 24.46 -5.77
N ASP A 423 8.82 24.44 -4.47
CA ASP A 423 10.17 24.69 -3.97
C ASP A 423 11.16 23.58 -4.32
N ALA A 424 10.72 22.32 -4.38
CA ALA A 424 11.56 21.21 -4.84
C ALA A 424 11.97 21.39 -6.31
N VAL A 425 11.05 21.83 -7.17
CA VAL A 425 11.34 22.12 -8.58
C VAL A 425 12.31 23.31 -8.71
N ARG A 426 12.10 24.39 -7.95
CA ARG A 426 12.99 25.57 -7.96
C ARG A 426 14.43 25.24 -7.57
N ARG A 427 14.65 24.29 -6.65
CA ARG A 427 16.00 23.85 -6.27
C ARG A 427 16.72 23.03 -7.36
N CYS A 428 15.99 22.53 -8.36
CA CYS A 428 16.53 21.70 -9.43
C CYS A 428 16.74 22.46 -10.76
N GLY A 429 16.16 23.66 -10.87
CA GLY A 429 16.32 24.56 -12.01
C GLY A 429 17.44 25.53 -11.77
#